data_AF-A0A967MWN7-F1
#
_entry.id   AF-A0A967MWN7-F1
#
_cell.length_a   1.000
_cell.length_b   1.000
_cell.length_c   1.000
_cell.angle_alpha   90.00
_cell.angle_beta   90.00
_cell.angle_gamma   90.00
#
_symmetry.space_group_name_H-M   'P 1'
#
loop_
_entity.id
_entity.type
_entity.pdbx_description
1 polymer ?
#
loop_
_entity_poly.entity_id
_entity_poly.type
_entity_poly.pdbx_seq_one_letter_code
_entity_poly.pdbx_strand_id
1 'polypeptide(L)' 'MPRRTLQGVVVSDKGDKTVIVRVDRRVKHPLYKKFVKRSKRYPAHDWTNSYQIGDVVRIRE' A
#
# COMPACT_ATOMS: atom_id res chain seq x y z
N MET A 1 -1.79 -19.95 9.63
CA MET A 1 -2.72 -18.97 9.00
C MET A 1 -2.04 -18.33 7.80
N PRO A 2 -2.74 -18.03 6.70
CA PRO A 2 -2.15 -17.40 5.52
C PRO A 2 -1.79 -15.94 5.81
N ARG A 3 -0.55 -15.55 5.48
CA ARG A 3 -0.09 -14.16 5.56
C ARG A 3 -0.88 -13.28 4.59
N ARG A 4 -1.29 -12.10 5.05
CA ARG A 4 -2.06 -11.16 4.24
C ARG A 4 -1.18 -10.50 3.18
N THR A 5 -1.66 -10.49 1.93
CA THR A 5 -1.02 -9.78 0.82
C THR A 5 -1.88 -8.58 0.46
N LEU A 6 -1.27 -7.41 0.27
CA LEU A 6 -1.92 -6.17 -0.13
C LEU A 6 -1.27 -5.67 -1.42
N GLN A 7 -2.05 -5.06 -2.31
CA GLN A 7 -1.55 -4.43 -3.53
C GLN A 7 -1.71 -2.91 -3.40
N GLY A 8 -0.70 -2.16 -3.82
CA GLY A 8 -0.69 -0.71 -3.73
C GLY A 8 0.27 -0.06 -4.71
N VAL A 9 0.37 1.26 -4.64
CA VAL A 9 1.25 2.07 -5.48
C VAL A 9 2.32 2.73 -4.63
N VAL A 10 3.58 2.72 -5.09
CA VAL A 10 4.67 3.43 -4.42
C VAL A 10 4.48 4.95 -4.56
N VAL A 11 4.43 5.65 -3.43
CA VAL A 11 4.22 7.11 -3.38
C VAL A 11 5.50 7.87 -3.02
N SER A 12 6.42 7.23 -2.30
CA SER A 12 7.68 7.86 -1.90
C SER A 12 8.79 6.82 -1.78
N ASP A 13 9.92 7.17 -2.37
CA ASP A 13 11.19 6.44 -2.35
C ASP A 13 12.29 7.35 -1.78
N LYS A 14 12.05 7.89 -0.57
CA LYS A 14 13.00 8.81 0.09
C LYS A 14 13.76 8.14 1.23
N GLY A 15 13.34 6.95 1.63
CA GLY A 15 13.96 6.19 2.72
C GLY A 15 14.99 5.23 2.15
N ASP A 16 16.13 5.11 2.79
CA ASP A 16 17.09 4.05 2.42
C ASP A 16 16.48 2.69 2.74
N LYS A 17 16.44 1.80 1.74
CA LYS A 17 15.90 0.44 1.82
C LYS A 17 14.43 0.33 2.23
N THR A 18 13.68 1.44 2.09
CA THR A 18 12.30 1.53 2.54
C THR A 18 11.47 2.39 1.59
N VAL A 19 10.43 1.80 1.02
CA VAL A 19 9.49 2.48 0.14
C VAL A 19 8.13 2.67 0.83
N ILE A 20 7.46 3.79 0.57
CA ILE A 20 6.12 4.06 1.10
C ILE A 20 5.09 3.67 0.06
N VAL A 21 4.30 2.63 0.37
CA VAL A 21 3.25 2.11 -0.51
C VAL A 21 1.87 2.58 -0.04
N ARG A 22 1.10 3.20 -0.92
CA ARG A 22 -0.31 3.53 -0.69
C ARG A 22 -1.20 2.38 -1.15
N VAL A 23 -1.94 1.81 -0.22
CA VAL A 23 -2.95 0.77 -0.47
C VAL A 23 -4.33 1.40 -0.36
N ASP A 24 -5.10 1.29 -1.44
CA ASP A 24 -6.47 1.76 -1.53
C ASP A 24 -7.43 0.60 -1.26
N ARG A 25 -8.40 0.79 -0.36
CA ARG A 25 -9.46 -0.18 -0.07
C ARG A 25 -10.84 0.45 -0.17
N ARG A 26 -11.82 -0.32 -0.65
CA ARG A 26 -13.23 0.09 -0.64
C ARG A 26 -13.85 -0.34 0.69
N VAL A 27 -14.39 0.61 1.43
CA VAL A 27 -15.08 0.37 2.70
C VAL A 27 -16.50 0.88 2.57
N LYS A 28 -17.47 0.12 3.07
CA LYS A 28 -18.86 0.55 3.14
C LYS A 28 -19.01 1.58 4.25
N HIS A 29 -19.56 2.75 3.93
CA HIS A 29 -19.86 3.75 4.96
C HIS A 29 -20.94 3.18 5.90
N PRO A 30 -20.76 3.25 7.24
CA PRO A 30 -21.65 2.58 8.19
C PRO A 30 -23.10 3.08 8.10
N LEU A 31 -23.31 4.39 8.00
CA LEU A 31 -24.64 4.99 7.89
C LEU A 31 -25.21 4.92 6.46
N TYR A 32 -24.57 5.60 5.51
CA TYR A 32 -25.09 5.74 4.14
C TYR A 32 -24.98 4.49 3.26
N LYS A 33 -24.32 3.43 3.71
CA LYS A 33 -24.12 2.17 2.96
C LYS A 33 -23.42 2.32 1.59
N LYS A 34 -22.96 3.53 1.23
CA LYS A 34 -22.18 3.84 0.03
C LYS A 34 -20.75 3.31 0.16
N PHE A 35 -20.20 2.76 -0.92
CA PHE A 35 -18.80 2.37 -0.96
C PHE A 35 -17.89 3.59 -1.13
N VAL A 36 -17.04 3.85 -0.15
CA VAL A 36 -16.03 4.91 -0.17
C VAL A 36 -14.63 4.32 -0.29
N LYS A 37 -13.73 5.02 -0.99
CA LYS A 37 -12.31 4.66 -1.06
C LYS A 37 -11.61 5.18 0.21
N ARG A 38 -10.85 4.34 0.89
CA ARG A 38 -9.94 4.70 1.98
C ARG A 38 -8.53 4.26 1.61
N SER A 39 -7.58 5.18 1.67
CA SER A 39 -6.16 4.93 1.44
C SER A 39 -5.42 4.79 2.77
N LYS A 40 -4.48 3.84 2.88
CA LYS A 40 -3.50 3.78 3.97
C LYS A 40 -2.09 3.62 3.38
N ARG A 41 -1.12 4.34 3.97
CA ARG A 41 0.29 4.24 3.61
C ARG A 41 0.97 3.20 4.50
N TYR A 42 1.82 2.37 3.90
CA TYR A 42 2.61 1.34 4.58
C TYR A 42 4.08 1.52 4.20
N PRO A 43 5.00 1.57 5.19
CA PRO A 43 6.41 1.39 4.90
C PRO A 43 6.65 -0.09 4.52
N ALA A 44 7.33 -0.32 3.42
CA ALA A 44 7.71 -1.64 2.94
C ALA A 44 9.23 -1.69 2.79
N HIS A 45 9.81 -2.83 3.18
CA HIS A 45 11.24 -3.04 3.08
C HIS A 45 11.62 -3.45 1.65
N ASP A 46 12.61 -2.78 1.07
CA ASP A 46 13.24 -3.13 -0.20
C ASP A 46 14.76 -3.04 -0.02
N TRP A 47 15.46 -4.16 -0.01
CA TRP A 47 16.93 -4.15 0.14
C TRP A 47 17.66 -3.59 -1.08
N THR A 48 17.05 -3.72 -2.25
CA THR A 48 17.66 -3.43 -3.56
C THR A 48 17.36 -2.04 -4.08
N ASN A 49 16.50 -1.25 -3.41
CA ASN A 49 16.00 0.04 -3.88
C ASN A 49 15.57 -0.01 -5.37
N SER A 50 14.89 -1.10 -5.73
CA SER A 50 14.53 -1.42 -7.11
C SER A 50 13.20 -0.80 -7.52
N TYR A 51 12.35 -0.46 -6.55
CA TYR A 51 11.02 0.07 -6.81
C TYR A 51 11.01 1.60 -6.83
N GLN A 52 10.43 2.17 -7.88
CA GLN A 52 10.34 3.60 -8.08
C GLN A 52 8.94 4.14 -7.79
N ILE A 53 8.82 5.47 -7.73
CA ILE A 53 7.54 6.15 -7.54
C ILE A 53 6.61 5.85 -8.72
N GLY A 54 5.39 5.38 -8.42
CA GLY A 54 4.39 5.02 -9.42
C GLY A 54 4.24 3.52 -9.67
N ASP A 55 5.18 2.70 -9.18
CA ASP A 55 5.13 1.25 -9.36
C ASP A 55 3.97 0.61 -8.60
N VAL A 56 3.33 -0.37 -9.23
CA VAL A 56 2.28 -1.19 -8.62
C VAL A 56 2.93 -2.41 -7.97
N VAL A 57 2.98 -2.42 -6.65
CA VAL A 57 3.67 -3.45 -5.87
C VAL A 57 2.70 -4.27 -5.02
N ARG A 58 3.09 -5.51 -4.71
CA ARG A 58 2.41 -6.36 -3.74
C ARG A 58 3.26 -6.46 -2.48
N ILE A 59 2.71 -6.04 -1.36
CA ILE A 59 3.34 -6.12 -0.03
C ILE A 59 2.72 -7.28 0.75
N ARG A 60 3.53 -7.98 1.52
CA ARG A 60 3.12 -9.11 2.37
C ARG A 60 3.48 -8.80 3.82
N GLU A 61 2.62 -9.22 4.74
CA GLU A 61 2.87 -9.19 6.19
C GLU A 61 3.94 -10.20 6.63
#